data_AF-A0A662E7D9-F1
#
_entry.id   AF-A0A662E7D9-F1
#
_cell.length_a   1.000
_cell.length_b   1.000
_cell.length_c   1.000
_cell.angle_alpha   90.00
_cell.angle_beta   90.00
_cell.angle_gamma   90.00
#
_symmetry.space_group_name_H-M   'P 1'
#
loop_
_entity.id
_entity.type
_entity.pdbx_description
1 polymer ?
#
loop_
_entity_poly.entity_id
_entity_poly.type
_entity_poly.pdbx_seq_one_letter_code
_entity_poly.pdbx_strand_id
1 'polypeptide(L)'
;MRQFFPVEDLARDERFVQTNMAERMKDARTTVDIDAATAKSRASSNRLTPDRHDASDGARSLMHGIMVGEIQALEGAGRTAHDFAAGDGSGDTIPFELKLDMARQAWDEARHVEISVKLSDWMGTELGQFAENTVLFEAACSNDPILRLAGVNRALEGLAIDVFTQMKEFGNLAGDPYLEFCEDWMLADEVTHVKMGSDWLRKVTANDPDRRKKALEFQQVVDKLFSFGGARGETDESPIGLARRFRELAGFSDDEVDTISKMDSEALEERKEAIRAFHAQADAQPTPA
;
A
#
# COMPACT_ATOMS: atom_id res chain seq x y z
N MET A 1 28.93 -5.95 -4.32
CA MET A 1 27.98 -6.01 -3.19
C MET A 1 26.67 -6.56 -3.75
N ARG A 2 25.92 -7.36 -3.00
CA ARG A 2 24.65 -7.95 -3.47
C ARG A 2 23.59 -6.86 -3.60
N GLN A 3 22.95 -6.71 -4.77
CA GLN A 3 21.89 -5.71 -5.02
C GLN A 3 20.48 -6.31 -4.91
N PHE A 4 20.34 -7.63 -5.08
CA PHE A 4 19.08 -8.34 -4.93
C PHE A 4 19.03 -9.10 -3.60
N PHE A 5 18.03 -8.78 -2.77
CA PHE A 5 17.74 -9.47 -1.52
C PHE A 5 16.37 -10.15 -1.63
N PRO A 6 16.28 -11.48 -1.54
CA PRO A 6 15.02 -12.19 -1.49
C PRO A 6 14.37 -11.97 -0.12
N VAL A 7 13.06 -12.15 -0.03
CA VAL A 7 12.27 -11.84 1.17
C VAL A 7 12.64 -12.71 2.37
N GLU A 8 13.16 -13.91 2.11
CA GLU A 8 13.64 -14.85 3.12
C GLU A 8 14.92 -14.37 3.82
N ASP A 9 15.63 -13.40 3.24
CA ASP A 9 16.81 -12.78 3.84
C ASP A 9 16.46 -11.53 4.66
N LEU A 10 15.17 -11.18 4.80
CA LEU A 10 14.74 -10.07 5.66
C LEU A 10 15.14 -10.33 7.12
N ALA A 11 15.70 -9.31 7.77
CA ALA A 11 16.10 -9.37 9.17
C ALA A 11 14.87 -9.22 10.08
N ARG A 12 14.01 -10.24 10.09
CA ARG A 12 12.86 -10.36 10.98
C ARG A 12 13.20 -11.32 12.12
N ASP A 13 12.81 -10.98 13.34
CA ASP A 13 12.92 -11.92 14.46
C ASP A 13 11.72 -12.88 14.49
N GLU A 14 11.74 -13.82 15.45
CA GLU A 14 10.78 -14.91 15.57
C GLU A 14 9.31 -14.47 15.77
N ARG A 15 9.07 -13.17 16.05
CA ARG A 15 7.71 -12.64 16.23
C ARG A 15 6.97 -12.49 14.90
N PHE A 16 7.69 -12.22 13.81
CA PHE A 16 7.07 -11.89 12.52
C PHE A 16 6.79 -13.16 11.72
N VAL A 17 5.57 -13.26 11.20
CA VAL A 17 5.15 -14.35 10.31
C VAL A 17 4.89 -13.78 8.92
N GLN A 18 5.71 -14.18 7.95
CA GLN A 18 5.57 -13.77 6.56
C GLN A 18 4.47 -14.56 5.85
N THR A 19 3.70 -13.86 5.01
CA THR A 19 2.80 -14.44 4.02
C THR A 19 2.99 -13.74 2.68
N ASN A 20 2.57 -14.37 1.60
CA ASN A 20 2.61 -13.77 0.26
C ASN A 20 1.21 -13.35 -0.23
N MET A 21 1.17 -12.53 -1.27
CA MET A 21 -0.10 -12.05 -1.83
C MET A 21 -1.03 -13.19 -2.28
N ALA A 22 -0.47 -14.28 -2.83
CA ALA A 22 -1.28 -15.40 -3.31
C ALA A 22 -1.97 -16.15 -2.15
N GLU A 23 -1.31 -16.28 -1.00
CA GLU A 23 -1.89 -16.83 0.23
C GLU A 23 -2.95 -15.89 0.81
N ARG A 24 -2.66 -14.59 0.87
CA ARG A 24 -3.63 -13.57 1.31
C ARG A 24 -4.89 -13.56 0.45
N MET A 25 -4.76 -13.63 -0.88
CA MET A 25 -5.89 -13.68 -1.81
C MET A 25 -6.70 -14.98 -1.71
N LYS A 26 -6.10 -16.07 -1.21
CA LYS A 26 -6.80 -17.34 -0.93
C LYS A 26 -7.52 -17.34 0.42
N ASP A 27 -7.25 -16.38 1.30
CA ASP A 27 -7.90 -16.32 2.60
C ASP A 27 -9.35 -15.84 2.48
N ALA A 28 -10.28 -16.80 2.57
CA ALA A 28 -11.72 -16.58 2.50
C ALA A 28 -12.29 -15.73 3.66
N ARG A 29 -11.50 -15.33 4.66
CA ARG A 29 -11.92 -14.38 5.71
C ARG A 29 -11.81 -12.93 5.26
N THR A 30 -11.11 -12.64 4.17
CA THR A 30 -11.02 -11.30 3.55
C THR A 30 -12.16 -11.01 2.58
N THR A 31 -13.23 -11.81 2.61
CA THR A 31 -14.33 -11.81 1.64
C THR A 31 -15.02 -10.45 1.53
N VAL A 32 -15.12 -9.96 0.30
CA VAL A 32 -16.09 -8.94 -0.08
C VAL A 32 -17.47 -9.61 0.02
N ASP A 33 -18.29 -9.11 0.93
CA ASP A 33 -19.67 -9.56 1.08
C ASP A 33 -20.49 -9.06 -0.12
N ILE A 34 -20.66 -9.93 -1.11
CA ILE A 34 -21.44 -9.65 -2.33
C ILE A 34 -22.95 -9.57 -2.06
N ASP A 35 -23.43 -10.02 -0.89
CA ASP A 35 -24.85 -10.00 -0.53
C ASP A 35 -25.25 -8.77 0.30
N ALA A 36 -24.28 -7.95 0.73
CA ALA A 36 -24.51 -6.70 1.47
C ALA A 36 -25.46 -5.73 0.74
N ALA A 37 -25.56 -5.81 -0.59
CA ALA A 37 -26.53 -5.05 -1.39
C ALA A 37 -28.01 -5.38 -1.07
N THR A 38 -28.30 -6.51 -0.41
CA THR A 38 -29.67 -6.94 -0.08
C THR A 38 -30.03 -6.83 1.41
N ALA A 39 -29.05 -6.57 2.29
CA ALA A 39 -29.27 -6.49 3.72
C ALA A 39 -29.76 -5.09 4.14
N LYS A 40 -31.02 -4.98 4.57
CA LYS A 40 -31.61 -3.75 5.13
C LYS A 40 -31.05 -3.34 6.51
N SER A 41 -29.82 -3.71 6.87
CA SER A 41 -29.22 -3.42 8.18
C SER A 41 -27.91 -2.65 8.07
N ARG A 42 -28.01 -1.32 8.22
CA ARG A 42 -27.06 -0.35 8.80
C ARG A 42 -25.56 -0.29 8.41
N ALA A 43 -24.96 -1.25 7.72
CA ALA A 43 -23.62 -1.11 7.16
C ALA A 43 -23.73 -0.98 5.64
N SER A 44 -24.01 0.23 5.14
CA SER A 44 -24.04 0.51 3.69
C SER A 44 -22.64 0.70 3.09
N SER A 45 -21.59 0.63 3.90
CA SER A 45 -20.19 0.78 3.48
C SER A 45 -19.33 -0.35 4.04
N ASN A 46 -18.42 -0.86 3.20
CA ASN A 46 -17.42 -1.84 3.60
C ASN A 46 -16.22 -1.21 4.34
N ARG A 47 -16.20 0.11 4.50
CA ARG A 47 -15.15 0.84 5.20
C ARG A 47 -15.07 0.45 6.67
N LEU A 48 -13.88 0.62 7.26
CA LEU A 48 -13.66 0.43 8.67
C LEU A 48 -14.28 1.60 9.46
N THR A 49 -15.23 1.31 10.34
CA THR A 49 -15.89 2.28 11.22
C THR A 49 -16.00 1.71 12.64
N PRO A 50 -16.01 2.55 13.70
CA PRO A 50 -16.02 2.06 15.08
C PRO A 50 -17.26 1.24 15.49
N ASP A 51 -18.36 1.38 14.76
CA ASP A 51 -19.62 0.68 15.02
C ASP A 51 -19.69 -0.74 14.44
N ARG A 52 -18.70 -1.14 13.62
CA ARG A 52 -18.61 -2.50 13.11
C ARG A 52 -18.29 -3.49 14.24
N HIS A 53 -18.87 -4.68 14.14
CA HIS A 53 -18.64 -5.75 15.11
C HIS A 53 -17.17 -6.22 15.17
N ASP A 54 -16.43 -6.09 14.07
CA ASP A 54 -15.03 -6.49 13.90
C ASP A 54 -14.06 -5.29 13.98
N ALA A 55 -14.53 -4.09 14.32
CA ALA A 55 -13.77 -2.85 14.21
C ALA A 55 -12.43 -2.88 14.95
N SER A 56 -12.41 -3.44 16.17
CA SER A 56 -11.19 -3.51 17.00
C SER A 56 -10.09 -4.34 16.35
N ASP A 57 -10.39 -5.57 15.93
CA ASP A 57 -9.39 -6.44 15.31
C ASP A 57 -9.03 -5.96 13.91
N GLY A 58 -10.00 -5.42 13.16
CA GLY A 58 -9.77 -4.80 11.85
C GLY A 58 -8.80 -3.61 11.93
N ALA A 59 -9.03 -2.67 12.85
CA ALA A 59 -8.18 -1.50 13.05
C ALA A 59 -6.75 -1.91 13.49
N ARG A 60 -6.65 -2.86 14.43
CA ARG A 60 -5.36 -3.37 14.89
C ARG A 60 -4.58 -4.10 13.79
N SER A 61 -5.26 -4.89 12.97
CA SER A 61 -4.65 -5.57 11.84
C SER A 61 -4.18 -4.57 10.77
N LEU A 62 -4.97 -3.52 10.51
CA LEU A 62 -4.60 -2.49 9.53
C LEU A 62 -3.39 -1.68 10.03
N MET A 63 -3.38 -1.26 11.30
CA MET A 63 -2.24 -0.56 11.90
C MET A 63 -0.96 -1.39 11.95
N HIS A 64 -1.07 -2.69 12.22
CA HIS A 64 0.09 -3.59 12.11
C HIS A 64 0.59 -3.66 10.67
N GLY A 65 -0.32 -3.73 9.70
CA GLY A 65 0.02 -3.67 8.27
C GLY A 65 0.73 -2.38 7.87
N ILE A 66 0.28 -1.23 8.38
CA ILE A 66 0.95 0.07 8.20
C ILE A 66 2.36 0.02 8.79
N MET A 67 2.52 -0.36 10.06
CA MET A 67 3.82 -0.50 10.73
C MET A 67 4.82 -1.34 9.91
N VAL A 68 4.39 -2.49 9.41
CA VAL A 68 5.21 -3.37 8.57
C VAL A 68 5.54 -2.72 7.22
N GLY A 69 4.58 -1.98 6.65
CA GLY A 69 4.78 -1.13 5.48
C GLY A 69 5.92 -0.13 5.70
N GLU A 70 5.90 0.59 6.82
CA GLU A 70 6.94 1.55 7.20
C GLU A 70 8.33 0.90 7.31
N ILE A 71 8.43 -0.31 7.88
CA ILE A 71 9.69 -1.05 7.95
C ILE A 71 10.21 -1.34 6.53
N GLN A 72 9.33 -1.75 5.62
CA GLN A 72 9.72 -2.08 4.25
C GLN A 72 10.02 -0.83 3.41
N ALA A 73 9.31 0.28 3.63
CA ALA A 73 9.57 1.58 3.01
C ALA A 73 10.94 2.11 3.44
N LEU A 74 11.25 2.03 4.75
CA LEU A 74 12.57 2.32 5.31
C LEU A 74 13.67 1.52 4.62
N GLU A 75 13.50 0.21 4.52
CA GLU A 75 14.43 -0.68 3.84
C GLU A 75 14.58 -0.32 2.35
N GLY A 76 13.47 0.01 1.67
CA GLY A 76 13.45 0.38 0.25
C GLY A 76 14.14 1.70 -0.05
N ALA A 77 13.87 2.73 0.74
CA ALA A 77 14.50 4.05 0.63
C ALA A 77 16.00 3.95 0.94
N GLY A 78 16.36 3.28 2.04
CA GLY A 78 17.75 3.06 2.44
C GLY A 78 18.54 2.30 1.37
N ARG A 79 17.96 1.24 0.78
CA ARG A 79 18.59 0.53 -0.34
C ARG A 79 18.72 1.38 -1.58
N THR A 80 17.72 2.19 -1.92
CA THR A 80 17.79 3.05 -3.12
C THR A 80 18.89 4.10 -2.95
N ALA A 81 19.08 4.64 -1.74
CA ALA A 81 20.21 5.51 -1.42
C ALA A 81 21.57 4.78 -1.48
N HIS A 82 21.60 3.48 -1.19
CA HIS A 82 22.84 2.70 -1.13
C HIS A 82 23.26 2.08 -2.48
N ASP A 83 22.35 1.41 -3.18
CA ASP A 83 22.64 0.46 -4.26
C ASP A 83 23.13 1.10 -5.57
N PHE A 84 22.73 2.34 -5.83
CA PHE A 84 22.99 3.03 -7.10
C PHE A 84 24.06 4.10 -6.93
N ALA A 85 25.11 4.09 -7.75
CA ALA A 85 26.17 5.10 -7.65
C ALA A 85 25.65 6.51 -7.98
N ALA A 86 26.27 7.53 -7.37
CA ALA A 86 25.98 8.92 -7.76
C ALA A 86 26.53 9.20 -9.16
N GLY A 87 25.75 9.86 -10.02
CA GLY A 87 26.14 10.21 -11.39
C GLY A 87 25.14 11.14 -12.06
N ASP A 88 25.17 11.19 -13.39
CA ASP A 88 24.32 12.08 -14.20
C ASP A 88 22.93 11.50 -14.51
N GLY A 89 22.60 10.32 -13.96
CA GLY A 89 21.33 9.62 -14.22
C GLY A 89 21.39 8.69 -15.45
N SER A 90 22.55 8.57 -16.10
CA SER A 90 22.77 7.60 -17.18
C SER A 90 23.15 6.22 -16.63
N GLY A 91 22.76 5.16 -17.36
CA GLY A 91 22.96 3.77 -16.95
C GLY A 91 22.30 3.48 -15.60
N ASP A 92 23.11 2.96 -14.67
CA ASP A 92 22.71 2.55 -13.31
C ASP A 92 23.05 3.61 -12.25
N THR A 93 23.40 4.83 -12.68
CA THR A 93 23.70 5.94 -11.77
C THR A 93 22.48 6.81 -11.52
N ILE A 94 22.45 7.48 -10.37
CA ILE A 94 21.40 8.44 -10.01
C ILE A 94 22.00 9.77 -9.53
N PRO A 95 21.32 10.91 -9.72
CA PRO A 95 21.78 12.20 -9.20
C PRO A 95 22.02 12.16 -7.69
N PHE A 96 23.05 12.86 -7.20
CA PHE A 96 23.37 12.88 -5.77
C PHE A 96 22.21 13.39 -4.92
N GLU A 97 21.47 14.38 -5.41
CA GLU A 97 20.31 14.92 -4.71
C GLU A 97 19.19 13.89 -4.57
N LEU A 98 19.02 12.99 -5.56
CA LEU A 98 18.07 11.88 -5.42
C LEU A 98 18.51 10.94 -4.30
N LYS A 99 19.82 10.64 -4.19
CA LYS A 99 20.33 9.83 -3.08
C LYS A 99 20.06 10.47 -1.72
N LEU A 100 20.27 11.78 -1.64
CA LEU A 100 20.05 12.54 -0.41
C LEU A 100 18.56 12.56 -0.02
N ASP A 101 17.68 12.70 -1.01
CA ASP A 101 16.24 12.66 -0.82
C ASP A 101 15.75 11.28 -0.38
N MET A 102 16.27 10.18 -0.97
CA MET A 102 16.02 8.82 -0.48
C MET A 102 16.52 8.60 0.95
N ALA A 103 17.66 9.19 1.33
CA ALA A 103 18.16 9.11 2.70
C ALA A 103 17.30 9.90 3.70
N ARG A 104 16.68 10.99 3.27
CA ARG A 104 15.70 11.74 4.09
C ARG A 104 14.42 10.94 4.26
N GLN A 105 13.89 10.37 3.18
CA GLN A 105 12.73 9.48 3.28
C GLN A 105 13.04 8.33 4.25
N ALA A 106 14.19 7.67 4.13
CA ALA A 106 14.57 6.62 5.09
C ALA A 106 14.61 7.11 6.55
N TRP A 107 14.94 8.38 6.81
CA TRP A 107 14.83 8.95 8.16
C TRP A 107 13.37 9.12 8.60
N ASP A 108 12.51 9.58 7.70
CA ASP A 108 11.07 9.75 7.95
C ASP A 108 10.39 8.40 8.19
N GLU A 109 10.69 7.36 7.39
CA GLU A 109 10.13 6.02 7.61
C GLU A 109 10.61 5.40 8.93
N ALA A 110 11.86 5.64 9.35
CA ALA A 110 12.32 5.17 10.66
C ALA A 110 11.49 5.78 11.80
N ARG A 111 11.13 7.06 11.66
CA ARG A 111 10.24 7.75 12.58
C ARG A 111 8.80 7.21 12.48
N HIS A 112 8.30 6.89 11.29
CA HIS A 112 6.98 6.26 11.11
C HIS A 112 6.90 4.88 11.77
N VAL A 113 7.96 4.07 11.68
CA VAL A 113 8.06 2.81 12.43
C VAL A 113 7.95 3.06 13.93
N GLU A 114 8.70 4.02 14.49
CA GLU A 114 8.63 4.33 15.92
C GLU A 114 7.24 4.79 16.37
N ILE A 115 6.56 5.60 15.56
CA ILE A 115 5.17 6.04 15.82
C ILE A 115 4.23 4.84 15.79
N SER A 116 4.32 4.01 14.75
CA SER A 116 3.46 2.85 14.55
C SER A 116 3.63 1.78 15.63
N VAL A 117 4.84 1.60 16.17
CA VAL A 117 5.08 0.76 17.34
C VAL A 117 4.35 1.29 18.57
N LYS A 118 4.40 2.61 18.81
CA LYS A 118 3.68 3.23 19.94
C LYS A 118 2.17 3.18 19.77
N LEU A 119 1.67 3.36 18.54
CA LEU A 119 0.25 3.18 18.24
C LEU A 119 -0.18 1.72 18.41
N SER A 120 0.69 0.76 18.06
CA SER A 120 0.44 -0.67 18.33
C SER A 120 0.25 -0.90 19.83
N ASP A 121 1.15 -0.40 20.68
CA ASP A 121 1.01 -0.49 22.13
C ASP A 121 -0.28 0.20 22.63
N TRP A 122 -0.59 1.40 22.11
CA TRP A 122 -1.78 2.17 22.45
C TRP A 122 -3.08 1.41 22.13
N MET A 123 -3.11 0.71 21.00
CA MET A 123 -4.24 -0.10 20.55
C MET A 123 -4.23 -1.53 21.12
N GLY A 124 -3.24 -1.86 21.96
CA GLY A 124 -3.10 -3.18 22.57
C GLY A 124 -2.67 -4.29 21.61
N THR A 125 -1.94 -3.95 20.55
CA THR A 125 -1.38 -4.87 19.55
C THR A 125 0.06 -5.23 19.86
N GLU A 126 0.41 -6.51 19.78
CA GLU A 126 1.79 -6.97 19.90
C GLU A 126 2.50 -6.96 18.54
N LEU A 127 3.82 -6.72 18.56
CA LEU A 127 4.65 -6.84 17.36
C LEU A 127 4.61 -8.27 16.82
N GLY A 128 4.32 -8.40 15.52
CA GLY A 128 4.18 -9.71 14.88
C GLY A 128 2.85 -10.43 15.15
N GLN A 129 1.89 -9.80 15.85
CA GLN A 129 0.59 -10.40 16.13
C GLN A 129 -0.20 -10.75 14.86
N PHE A 130 -0.05 -9.95 13.80
CA PHE A 130 -0.63 -10.21 12.48
C PHE A 130 0.46 -10.60 11.49
N ALA A 131 0.08 -11.31 10.43
CA ALA A 131 1.01 -11.72 9.39
C ALA A 131 1.47 -10.51 8.56
N GLU A 132 2.74 -10.46 8.18
CA GLU A 132 3.28 -9.45 7.27
C GLU A 132 3.27 -9.92 5.81
N ASN A 133 2.94 -9.00 4.90
CA ASN A 133 3.12 -9.20 3.47
C ASN A 133 4.39 -8.50 3.00
N THR A 134 5.20 -9.14 2.16
CA THR A 134 6.54 -8.67 1.77
C THR A 134 6.61 -7.96 0.42
N VAL A 135 5.47 -7.72 -0.23
CA VAL A 135 5.43 -7.22 -1.62
C VAL A 135 6.03 -5.81 -1.77
N LEU A 136 5.94 -4.94 -0.75
CA LEU A 136 6.56 -3.61 -0.81
C LEU A 136 8.08 -3.75 -0.95
N PHE A 137 8.68 -4.57 -0.10
CA PHE A 137 10.11 -4.87 -0.14
C PHE A 137 10.54 -5.51 -1.46
N GLU A 138 9.74 -6.42 -2.02
CA GLU A 138 9.98 -7.04 -3.33
C GLU A 138 10.03 -6.00 -4.46
N ALA A 139 9.07 -5.06 -4.49
CA ALA A 139 9.08 -3.96 -5.46
C ALA A 139 10.33 -3.08 -5.29
N ALA A 140 10.73 -2.85 -4.05
CA ALA A 140 11.95 -2.12 -3.73
C ALA A 140 13.24 -2.89 -4.09
N CYS A 141 13.18 -4.17 -4.46
CA CYS A 141 14.34 -5.00 -4.86
C CYS A 141 14.67 -4.90 -6.36
N SER A 142 13.95 -4.09 -7.14
CA SER A 142 14.26 -3.89 -8.56
C SER A 142 15.71 -3.43 -8.75
N ASN A 143 16.39 -3.89 -9.81
CA ASN A 143 17.75 -3.44 -10.13
C ASN A 143 17.76 -2.14 -10.96
N ASP A 144 16.60 -1.57 -11.29
CA ASP A 144 16.49 -0.29 -11.98
C ASP A 144 15.97 0.79 -11.00
N PRO A 145 16.73 1.87 -10.76
CA PRO A 145 16.31 2.93 -9.83
C PRO A 145 15.00 3.60 -10.26
N ILE A 146 14.71 3.63 -11.57
CA ILE A 146 13.51 4.28 -12.09
C ILE A 146 12.28 3.41 -11.87
N LEU A 147 12.44 2.09 -11.97
CA LEU A 147 11.38 1.15 -11.60
C LEU A 147 11.13 1.18 -10.09
N ARG A 148 12.15 1.38 -9.24
CA ARG A 148 11.94 1.61 -7.80
C ARG A 148 11.15 2.89 -7.54
N LEU A 149 11.51 4.01 -8.17
CA LEU A 149 10.75 5.27 -8.03
C LEU A 149 9.29 5.13 -8.44
N ALA A 150 9.03 4.42 -9.54
CA ALA A 150 7.67 4.21 -10.03
C ALA A 150 6.89 3.22 -9.15
N GLY A 151 7.46 2.06 -8.86
CA GLY A 151 6.79 1.02 -8.08
C GLY A 151 6.64 1.39 -6.60
N VAL A 152 7.69 1.89 -5.96
CA VAL A 152 7.67 2.22 -4.53
C VAL A 152 7.08 3.61 -4.33
N ASN A 153 7.82 4.67 -4.68
CA ASN A 153 7.43 6.03 -4.33
C ASN A 153 6.10 6.48 -4.94
N ARG A 154 5.71 5.99 -6.11
CA ARG A 154 4.43 6.38 -6.71
C ARG A 154 3.30 5.40 -6.42
N ALA A 155 3.48 4.11 -6.71
CA ALA A 155 2.40 3.14 -6.52
C ALA A 155 2.19 2.80 -5.03
N LEU A 156 3.24 2.35 -4.35
CA LEU A 156 3.15 1.85 -2.97
C LEU A 156 2.93 2.96 -1.94
N GLU A 157 3.75 4.00 -1.96
CA GLU A 157 3.54 5.16 -1.06
C GLU A 157 2.22 5.88 -1.41
N GLY A 158 1.81 5.83 -2.68
CA GLY A 158 0.50 6.30 -3.09
C GLY A 158 -0.63 5.54 -2.40
N LEU A 159 -0.50 4.22 -2.24
CA LEU A 159 -1.42 3.42 -1.43
C LEU A 159 -1.30 3.77 0.06
N ALA A 160 -0.09 4.03 0.56
CA ALA A 160 0.13 4.46 1.95
C ALA A 160 -0.76 5.68 2.28
N ILE A 161 -0.79 6.69 1.40
CA ILE A 161 -1.71 7.84 1.50
C ILE A 161 -3.17 7.41 1.74
N ASP A 162 -3.66 6.40 1.02
CA ASP A 162 -5.05 5.93 1.14
C ASP A 162 -5.31 5.29 2.51
N VAL A 163 -4.39 4.45 3.01
CA VAL A 163 -4.55 3.74 4.30
C VAL A 163 -4.35 4.68 5.50
N PHE A 164 -3.40 5.62 5.43
CA PHE A 164 -3.22 6.66 6.45
C PHE A 164 -4.46 7.55 6.54
N THR A 165 -5.03 7.94 5.39
CA THR A 165 -6.28 8.72 5.37
C THR A 165 -7.41 7.95 6.07
N GLN A 166 -7.56 6.66 5.78
CA GLN A 166 -8.56 5.82 6.41
C GLN A 166 -8.36 5.70 7.93
N MET A 167 -7.14 5.47 8.41
CA MET A 167 -6.89 5.29 9.84
C MET A 167 -7.02 6.60 10.62
N LYS A 168 -6.63 7.73 10.01
CA LYS A 168 -6.94 9.07 10.53
C LYS A 168 -8.45 9.28 10.70
N GLU A 169 -9.23 8.99 9.65
CA GLU A 169 -10.70 9.13 9.69
C GLU A 169 -11.32 8.21 10.75
N PHE A 170 -10.82 6.97 10.85
CA PHE A 170 -11.23 6.03 11.88
C PHE A 170 -10.95 6.57 13.29
N GLY A 171 -9.75 7.10 13.54
CA GLY A 171 -9.37 7.72 14.82
C GLY A 171 -10.31 8.86 15.21
N ASN A 172 -10.60 9.77 14.28
CA ASN A 172 -11.56 10.87 14.50
C ASN A 172 -12.97 10.33 14.85
N LEU A 173 -13.48 9.35 14.08
CA LEU A 173 -14.79 8.74 14.33
C LEU A 173 -14.84 7.98 15.66
N ALA A 174 -13.74 7.36 16.08
CA ALA A 174 -13.62 6.66 17.35
C ALA A 174 -13.46 7.61 18.55
N GLY A 175 -13.22 8.89 18.30
CA GLY A 175 -12.85 9.86 19.34
C GLY A 175 -11.46 9.58 19.94
N ASP A 176 -10.55 8.98 19.16
CA ASP A 176 -9.17 8.72 19.53
C ASP A 176 -8.24 9.81 18.95
N PRO A 177 -7.89 10.84 19.75
CA PRO A 177 -7.09 11.96 19.26
C PRO A 177 -5.63 11.58 19.01
N TYR A 178 -5.13 10.47 19.57
CA TYR A 178 -3.73 10.06 19.38
C TYR A 178 -3.57 9.36 18.04
N LEU A 179 -4.48 8.43 17.73
CA LEU A 179 -4.51 7.76 16.45
C LEU A 179 -4.72 8.76 15.31
N GLU A 180 -5.72 9.64 15.42
CA GLU A 180 -5.96 10.68 14.41
C GLU A 180 -4.73 11.55 14.17
N PHE A 181 -4.11 12.07 15.24
CA PHE A 181 -2.96 12.97 15.12
C PHE A 181 -1.74 12.28 14.51
N CYS A 182 -1.41 11.07 14.95
CA CYS A 182 -0.25 10.35 14.47
C CYS A 182 -0.40 9.98 12.98
N GLU A 183 -1.57 9.49 12.58
CA GLU A 183 -1.84 9.14 11.17
C GLU A 183 -1.87 10.38 10.28
N ASP A 184 -2.44 11.51 10.73
CA ASP A 184 -2.40 12.78 9.98
C ASP A 184 -0.97 13.31 9.81
N TRP A 185 -0.12 13.11 10.82
CA TRP A 185 1.27 13.52 10.76
C TRP A 185 2.09 12.69 9.77
N MET A 186 1.97 11.36 9.81
CA MET A 186 2.63 10.46 8.84
C MET A 186 2.09 10.69 7.41
N LEU A 187 0.78 10.92 7.26
CA LEU A 187 0.17 11.27 5.97
C LEU A 187 0.79 12.51 5.31
N ALA A 188 1.17 13.51 6.10
CA ALA A 188 1.80 14.72 5.58
C ALA A 188 3.19 14.44 4.97
N ASP A 189 3.93 13.52 5.58
CA ASP A 189 5.23 13.07 5.08
C ASP A 189 5.05 12.21 3.82
N GLU A 190 4.05 11.33 3.79
CA GLU A 190 3.77 10.48 2.62
C GLU A 190 3.42 11.26 1.36
N VAL A 191 2.63 12.34 1.49
CA VAL A 191 2.36 13.24 0.36
C VAL A 191 3.66 13.80 -0.20
N THR A 192 4.65 14.07 0.66
CA THR A 192 5.96 14.57 0.27
C THR A 192 6.82 13.47 -0.36
N HIS A 193 6.81 12.24 0.17
CA HIS A 193 7.53 11.09 -0.38
C HIS A 193 7.07 10.77 -1.81
N VAL A 194 5.76 10.73 -2.01
CA VAL A 194 5.14 10.48 -3.32
C VAL A 194 5.41 11.62 -4.31
N LYS A 195 5.33 12.87 -3.84
CA LYS A 195 5.67 14.05 -4.65
C LYS A 195 7.12 14.02 -5.11
N MET A 196 8.03 13.73 -4.20
CA MET A 196 9.45 13.58 -4.48
C MET A 196 9.68 12.49 -5.54
N GLY A 197 9.06 11.30 -5.40
CA GLY A 197 9.14 10.24 -6.40
C GLY A 197 8.66 10.68 -7.78
N SER A 198 7.55 11.43 -7.83
CA SER A 198 6.98 12.00 -9.04
C SER A 198 7.90 13.00 -9.74
N ASP A 199 8.49 13.92 -8.96
CA ASP A 199 9.43 14.92 -9.46
C ASP A 199 10.70 14.26 -9.99
N TRP A 200 11.25 13.28 -9.26
CA TRP A 200 12.43 12.54 -9.68
C TRP A 200 12.18 11.69 -10.92
N LEU A 201 11.09 10.93 -10.97
CA LEU A 201 10.71 10.13 -12.14
C LEU A 201 10.67 11.00 -13.39
N ARG A 202 10.06 12.20 -13.33
CA ARG A 202 10.05 13.16 -14.45
C ARG A 202 11.46 13.65 -14.79
N LYS A 203 12.24 14.06 -13.79
CA LYS A 203 13.56 14.67 -14.00
C LYS A 203 14.57 13.70 -14.62
N VAL A 204 14.69 12.49 -14.09
CA VAL A 204 15.67 11.49 -14.54
C VAL A 204 15.31 10.87 -15.91
N THR A 205 14.04 10.94 -16.30
CA THR A 205 13.57 10.46 -17.61
C THR A 205 13.29 11.58 -18.61
N ALA A 206 13.69 12.83 -18.31
CA ALA A 206 13.38 13.99 -19.15
C ALA A 206 13.82 13.84 -20.61
N ASN A 207 14.93 13.14 -20.85
CA ASN A 207 15.49 12.89 -22.18
C ASN A 207 15.27 11.44 -22.66
N ASP A 208 14.47 10.65 -21.96
CA ASP A 208 14.21 9.23 -22.26
C ASP A 208 12.72 8.89 -22.07
N PRO A 209 11.87 9.25 -23.05
CA PRO A 209 10.43 9.03 -22.97
C PRO A 209 10.06 7.54 -22.94
N ASP A 210 10.87 6.67 -23.56
CA ASP A 210 10.63 5.23 -23.57
C ASP A 210 10.88 4.62 -22.17
N ARG A 211 11.93 5.04 -21.47
CA ARG A 211 12.17 4.64 -20.07
C ARG A 211 11.09 5.17 -19.15
N ARG A 212 10.61 6.40 -19.37
CA ARG A 212 9.43 6.94 -18.63
C ARG A 212 8.21 6.06 -18.84
N LYS A 213 7.90 5.70 -20.08
CA LYS A 213 6.75 4.86 -20.41
C LYS A 213 6.81 3.51 -19.71
N LYS A 214 7.96 2.82 -19.77
CA LYS A 214 8.16 1.54 -19.08
C LYS A 214 7.99 1.65 -17.56
N ALA A 215 8.47 2.75 -16.97
CA ALA A 215 8.32 2.98 -15.54
C ALA A 215 6.85 3.20 -15.15
N LEU A 216 6.08 3.94 -15.94
CA LEU A 216 4.65 4.12 -15.72
C LEU A 216 3.84 2.83 -15.95
N GLU A 217 4.20 2.02 -16.96
CA GLU A 217 3.63 0.68 -17.15
C GLU A 217 3.91 -0.23 -15.94
N PHE A 218 5.13 -0.18 -15.39
CA PHE A 218 5.47 -0.90 -14.17
C PHE A 218 4.68 -0.38 -12.97
N GLN A 219 4.53 0.94 -12.83
CA GLN A 219 3.67 1.53 -11.81
C GLN A 219 2.25 0.95 -11.88
N GLN A 220 1.65 0.87 -13.06
CA GLN A 220 0.31 0.29 -13.25
C GLN A 220 0.23 -1.19 -12.84
N VAL A 221 1.28 -1.98 -13.12
CA VAL A 221 1.33 -3.37 -12.67
C VAL A 221 1.31 -3.44 -11.14
N VAL A 222 2.11 -2.60 -10.47
CA VAL A 222 2.13 -2.51 -9.01
C VAL A 222 0.80 -2.00 -8.48
N ASP A 223 0.25 -0.91 -9.02
CA ASP A 223 -1.07 -0.37 -8.65
C ASP A 223 -2.17 -1.45 -8.75
N LYS A 224 -2.18 -2.28 -9.81
CA LYS A 224 -3.14 -3.39 -9.95
C LYS A 224 -2.95 -4.44 -8.85
N LEU A 225 -1.72 -4.86 -8.57
CA LEU A 225 -1.41 -5.82 -7.49
C LEU A 225 -1.87 -5.29 -6.12
N PHE A 226 -1.79 -3.97 -5.93
CA PHE A 226 -2.12 -3.29 -4.67
C PHE A 226 -3.55 -2.73 -4.59
N SER A 227 -4.36 -2.92 -5.61
CA SER A 227 -5.83 -2.77 -5.50
C SER A 227 -6.46 -3.75 -4.49
N PHE A 228 -5.70 -4.75 -4.02
CA PHE A 228 -6.17 -5.86 -3.16
C PHE A 228 -7.39 -6.58 -3.75
N GLY A 229 -7.44 -6.72 -5.08
CA GLY A 229 -8.59 -7.28 -5.77
C GLY A 229 -9.83 -6.39 -5.65
N GLY A 230 -9.65 -5.07 -5.81
CA GLY A 230 -10.72 -4.07 -5.75
C GLY A 230 -11.13 -3.63 -4.34
N ALA A 231 -10.31 -3.88 -3.31
CA ALA A 231 -10.58 -3.38 -1.97
C ALA A 231 -10.35 -1.86 -1.83
N ARG A 232 -9.47 -1.30 -2.66
CA ARG A 232 -9.32 0.15 -2.84
C ARG A 232 -10.29 0.63 -3.92
N GLY A 233 -10.88 1.82 -3.75
CA GLY A 233 -11.68 2.48 -4.80
C GLY A 233 -12.42 3.72 -4.29
N GLU A 234 -13.21 4.34 -5.16
CA GLU A 234 -13.95 5.58 -4.85
C GLU A 234 -15.38 5.36 -4.34
N THR A 235 -15.89 4.12 -4.40
CA THR A 235 -17.27 3.79 -3.98
C THR A 235 -17.32 3.40 -2.51
N ASP A 236 -18.52 3.42 -1.92
CA ASP A 236 -18.73 2.95 -0.53
C ASP A 236 -18.57 1.43 -0.39
N GLU A 237 -18.60 0.69 -1.51
CA GLU A 237 -18.34 -0.75 -1.56
C GLU A 237 -16.86 -1.08 -1.35
N SER A 238 -15.95 -0.13 -1.58
CA SER A 238 -14.52 -0.30 -1.38
C SER A 238 -14.16 -0.12 0.09
N PRO A 239 -13.57 -1.14 0.74
CA PRO A 239 -13.04 -1.01 2.09
C PRO A 239 -12.06 0.16 2.28
N ILE A 240 -11.20 0.44 1.30
CA ILE A 240 -10.19 1.51 1.34
C ILE A 240 -10.60 2.59 0.34
N GLY A 241 -10.74 3.83 0.81
CA GLY A 241 -11.08 4.96 -0.06
C GLY A 241 -9.86 5.47 -0.83
N LEU A 242 -10.00 5.71 -2.13
CA LEU A 242 -8.97 6.38 -2.92
C LEU A 242 -8.87 7.86 -2.52
N ALA A 243 -7.76 8.26 -1.93
CA ALA A 243 -7.53 9.60 -1.38
C ALA A 243 -7.11 10.61 -2.46
N ARG A 244 -8.02 10.87 -3.42
CA ARG A 244 -7.78 11.72 -4.61
C ARG A 244 -7.08 13.03 -4.30
N ARG A 245 -7.57 13.78 -3.30
CA ARG A 245 -7.02 15.08 -2.94
C ARG A 245 -5.55 15.02 -2.52
N PHE A 246 -5.16 14.01 -1.77
CA PHE A 246 -3.77 13.85 -1.32
C PHE A 246 -2.87 13.36 -2.45
N ARG A 247 -3.38 12.52 -3.36
CA ARG A 247 -2.66 12.12 -4.58
C ARG A 247 -2.41 13.29 -5.52
N GLU A 248 -3.38 14.20 -5.69
CA GLU A 248 -3.19 15.45 -6.43
C GLU A 248 -2.07 16.31 -5.81
N LEU A 249 -2.10 16.50 -4.48
CA LEU A 249 -1.05 17.22 -3.75
C LEU A 249 0.32 16.54 -3.91
N ALA A 250 0.32 15.22 -4.00
CA ALA A 250 1.48 14.39 -4.24
C ALA A 250 1.93 14.38 -5.72
N GLY A 251 1.30 15.16 -6.59
CA GLY A 251 1.75 15.38 -7.97
C GLY A 251 1.29 14.33 -8.98
N PHE A 252 0.22 13.59 -8.67
CA PHE A 252 -0.59 12.91 -9.67
C PHE A 252 -1.46 13.91 -10.44
N SER A 253 -1.65 13.66 -11.72
CA SER A 253 -2.66 14.32 -12.54
C SER A 253 -4.03 13.66 -12.39
N ASP A 254 -5.10 14.39 -12.72
CA ASP A 254 -6.47 13.87 -12.69
C ASP A 254 -6.60 12.58 -13.54
N ASP A 255 -6.02 12.58 -14.74
CA ASP A 255 -6.01 11.41 -15.64
C ASP A 255 -5.34 10.17 -15.02
N GLU A 256 -4.26 10.36 -14.24
CA GLU A 256 -3.57 9.27 -13.56
C GLU A 256 -4.43 8.72 -12.41
N VAL A 257 -5.08 9.59 -11.63
CA VAL A 257 -5.98 9.16 -10.56
C VAL A 257 -7.22 8.47 -11.12
N ASP A 258 -7.77 8.96 -12.23
CA ASP A 258 -8.91 8.33 -12.92
C ASP A 258 -8.53 6.96 -13.50
N THR A 259 -7.30 6.81 -13.99
CA THR A 259 -6.79 5.51 -14.44
C THR A 259 -6.73 4.52 -13.27
N ILE A 260 -6.24 4.95 -12.11
CA ILE A 260 -6.19 4.13 -10.90
C ILE A 260 -7.60 3.74 -10.44
N SER A 261 -8.52 4.71 -10.34
CA SER A 261 -9.93 4.49 -9.96
C SER A 261 -10.62 3.49 -10.90
N LYS A 262 -10.35 3.58 -12.21
CA LYS A 262 -10.86 2.64 -13.20
C LYS A 262 -10.30 1.23 -12.99
N MET A 263 -9.00 1.09 -12.78
CA MET A 263 -8.37 -0.21 -12.52
C MET A 263 -8.90 -0.86 -11.25
N ASP A 264 -9.11 -0.07 -10.21
CA ASP A 264 -9.71 -0.50 -8.94
C ASP A 264 -11.14 -1.02 -9.16
N SER A 265 -11.94 -0.30 -9.95
CA SER A 265 -13.30 -0.69 -10.30
C SER A 265 -13.34 -1.99 -11.13
N GLU A 266 -12.45 -2.12 -12.12
CA GLU A 266 -12.31 -3.34 -12.92
C GLU A 266 -11.90 -4.53 -12.03
N ALA A 267 -10.95 -4.36 -11.12
CA ALA A 267 -10.51 -5.40 -10.19
C ALA A 267 -11.64 -5.83 -9.23
N LEU A 268 -12.47 -4.89 -8.78
CA LEU A 268 -13.64 -5.19 -7.94
C LEU A 268 -14.68 -6.03 -8.69
N GLU A 269 -14.98 -5.69 -9.95
CA GLU A 269 -15.92 -6.47 -10.77
C GLU A 269 -15.35 -7.86 -11.12
N GLU A 270 -14.07 -7.97 -11.48
CA GLU A 270 -13.38 -9.26 -11.69
C GLU A 270 -13.54 -10.16 -10.46
N ARG A 271 -13.37 -9.59 -9.25
CA ARG A 271 -13.55 -10.32 -7.99
C ARG A 271 -15.00 -10.75 -7.76
N LYS A 272 -15.98 -9.87 -7.98
CA LYS A 272 -17.41 -10.20 -7.85
C LYS A 272 -17.80 -11.35 -8.79
N GLU A 273 -17.33 -11.32 -10.03
CA GLU A 273 -17.56 -12.39 -11.00
C GLU A 273 -16.96 -13.72 -10.54
N ALA A 274 -15.73 -13.71 -10.02
CA ALA A 274 -15.08 -14.91 -9.48
C ALA A 274 -15.86 -15.52 -8.31
N ILE A 275 -16.38 -14.70 -7.39
CA ILE A 275 -17.19 -15.20 -6.26
C ILE A 275 -18.53 -15.74 -6.75
N ARG A 276 -19.23 -15.04 -7.67
CA ARG A 276 -20.48 -15.54 -8.28
C ARG A 276 -20.26 -16.90 -8.96
N ALA A 277 -19.16 -17.06 -9.70
CA ALA A 277 -18.81 -18.31 -10.34
C ALA A 277 -18.52 -19.44 -9.33
N PHE A 278 -17.84 -19.10 -8.22
CA PHE A 278 -17.58 -20.05 -7.13
C PHE A 278 -18.89 -20.53 -6.46
N HIS A 279 -19.81 -19.61 -6.13
CA HIS A 279 -21.12 -19.96 -5.57
C HIS A 279 -21.93 -20.84 -6.53
N ALA A 280 -21.99 -20.48 -7.81
CA ALA A 280 -22.68 -21.28 -8.83
C ALA A 280 -22.11 -22.70 -8.98
N GLN A 281 -20.79 -22.87 -8.81
CA GLN A 281 -20.15 -24.19 -8.82
C GLN A 281 -20.41 -24.99 -7.54
N ALA A 282 -20.41 -24.33 -6.37
CA ALA A 282 -20.71 -24.96 -5.09
C ALA A 282 -22.15 -25.47 -5.04
N ASP A 283 -23.11 -24.67 -5.53
CA ASP A 283 -24.53 -25.05 -5.62
C ASP A 283 -24.80 -26.17 -6.64
N ALA A 284 -23.90 -26.37 -7.61
CA ALA A 284 -23.98 -27.41 -8.62
C ALA A 284 -23.38 -28.77 -8.18
N GLN A 285 -22.70 -28.85 -7.03
CA GLN A 285 -22.18 -30.12 -6.53
C GLN A 285 -23.28 -30.94 -5.84
N PRO A 286 -23.53 -32.20 -6.26
CA PRO A 286 -24.54 -33.04 -5.62
C PRO A 286 -24.11 -33.38 -4.19
N THR A 287 -25.04 -33.25 -3.25
CA THR A 287 -24.85 -33.64 -1.84
C THR A 287 -24.37 -35.09 -1.78
N PRO A 288 -23.30 -35.42 -1.04
CA PRO A 288 -22.87 -36.80 -0.88
C PRO A 288 -23.99 -37.62 -0.23
N ALA A 289 -24.32 -38.75 -0.84
CA ALA A 289 -25.36 -39.68 -0.39
C ALA A 289 -24.95 -40.50 0.84
#